data_AF-A0A958BDX8-F1
#
_entry.id   AF-A0A958BDX8-F1
#
_cell.length_a   1.000
_cell.length_b   1.000
_cell.length_c   1.000
_cell.angle_alpha   90.00
_cell.angle_beta   90.00
_cell.angle_gamma   90.00
#
_symmetry.space_group_name_H-M   'P 1'
#
loop_
_entity.id
_entity.type
_entity.pdbx_description
1 polymer ?
#
loop_
_entity_poly.entity_id
_entity_poly.type
_entity_poly.pdbx_seq_one_letter_code
_entity_poly.pdbx_strand_id
1 'polypeptide(L)'
;MTALVTVIERYSAWLYVLLGVLMTRQIHHMWRAAREHDTALFGLEREAATGKAVRALVSLLLYGTIGLGVYTVTTAIAPGLPKLGEPGGPAPPILQPPPTAAIETDTPTAPPYTVTPPPARIITSTPRP
;
A
#
# COMPACT_ATOMS: atom_id res chain seq x y z
N MET A 1 11.52 11.32 15.29
CA MET A 1 10.14 11.14 15.81
C MET A 1 9.35 10.14 14.96
N THR A 2 9.34 10.30 13.65
CA THR A 2 8.65 9.40 12.70
C THR A 2 9.14 7.94 12.77
N ALA A 3 10.45 7.71 12.94
CA ALA A 3 11.03 6.36 13.03
C ALA A 3 10.42 5.48 14.12
N LEU A 4 10.11 6.05 15.30
CA LEU A 4 9.49 5.29 16.40
C LEU A 4 8.06 4.85 16.02
N VAL A 5 7.29 5.74 15.40
CA VAL A 5 5.91 5.45 14.97
C VAL A 5 5.91 4.34 13.92
N THR A 6 6.81 4.39 12.93
CA THR A 6 6.95 3.36 11.91
C THR A 6 7.33 2.00 12.50
N VAL A 7 8.20 1.97 13.51
CA VAL A 7 8.56 0.72 14.22
C VAL A 7 7.35 0.16 14.98
N ILE A 8 6.63 1.01 15.72
CA ILE A 8 5.44 0.58 16.46
C ILE A 8 4.36 0.06 15.51
N GLU A 9 4.13 0.74 14.39
CA GLU A 9 3.20 0.29 13.35
C GLU A 9 3.58 -1.08 12.80
N ARG A 10 4.85 -1.25 12.40
CA ARG A 10 5.37 -2.50 11.83
C ARG A 10 5.28 -3.69 12.79
N TYR A 11 5.52 -3.47 14.08
CA TYR A 11 5.51 -4.55 15.09
C TYR A 11 4.23 -4.61 15.91
N SER A 12 3.20 -3.81 15.58
CA SER A 12 1.95 -3.72 16.33
C SER A 12 1.30 -5.09 16.56
N ALA A 13 1.23 -5.94 15.53
CA ALA A 13 0.71 -7.30 15.66
C ALA A 13 1.47 -8.13 16.72
N TRP A 14 2.80 -8.09 16.71
CA TRP A 14 3.63 -8.78 17.70
C TRP A 14 3.48 -8.20 19.10
N LEU A 15 3.34 -6.88 19.22
CA LEU A 15 3.07 -6.22 20.50
C LEU A 15 1.72 -6.67 21.08
N TYR A 16 0.69 -6.79 20.24
CA TYR A 16 -0.62 -7.29 20.70
C TYR A 16 -0.57 -8.76 21.11
N VAL A 17 0.17 -9.61 20.38
CA VAL A 17 0.36 -11.02 20.79
C VAL A 17 1.06 -11.09 22.15
N LEU A 18 2.16 -10.34 22.33
CA LEU A 18 2.89 -10.30 23.60
C LEU A 18 2.00 -9.80 24.75
N LEU A 19 1.28 -8.69 24.54
CA LEU A 19 0.33 -8.17 25.53
C LEU A 19 -0.77 -9.17 25.84
N GLY A 20 -1.33 -9.83 24.82
CA GLY A 20 -2.35 -10.85 24.99
C GLY A 20 -1.87 -11.98 25.90
N VAL A 21 -0.68 -12.53 25.64
CA VAL A 21 -0.09 -13.58 26.47
C VAL A 21 0.13 -13.10 27.91
N LEU A 22 0.65 -11.88 28.10
CA LEU A 22 0.86 -11.30 29.43
C LEU A 22 -0.47 -11.10 30.18
N MET A 23 -1.51 -10.59 29.51
CA MET A 23 -2.84 -10.40 30.08
C MET A 23 -3.47 -11.74 30.45
N THR A 24 -3.43 -12.73 29.56
CA THR A 24 -3.94 -14.09 29.85
C THR A 24 -3.24 -14.69 31.08
N ARG A 25 -1.92 -14.53 31.20
CA ARG A 25 -1.18 -14.97 32.39
C ARG A 25 -1.70 -14.30 33.67
N GLN A 26 -1.92 -12.98 33.65
CA GLN A 26 -2.42 -12.28 34.85
C GLN A 26 -3.87 -12.62 35.18
N ILE A 27 -4.71 -12.88 34.18
CA ILE A 27 -6.07 -13.38 34.39
C ILE A 27 -6.02 -14.75 35.10
N HIS A 28 -5.14 -15.66 34.65
CA HIS A 28 -4.94 -16.95 35.32
C HIS A 28 -4.50 -16.78 36.78
N HIS A 29 -3.56 -15.88 37.07
CA HIS A 29 -3.15 -15.59 38.43
C HIS A 29 -4.30 -15.03 39.28
N MET A 30 -5.11 -14.13 38.71
CA MET A 30 -6.26 -13.54 39.39
C MET A 30 -7.33 -14.57 39.69
N TRP A 31 -7.63 -15.49 38.77
CA TRP A 31 -8.56 -16.59 39.00
C TRP A 31 -8.11 -17.54 40.10
N ARG A 32 -6.81 -17.83 40.16
CA ARG A 32 -6.25 -18.64 41.25
C ARG A 32 -6.36 -17.92 42.60
N ALA A 33 -6.02 -16.63 42.63
CA ALA A 33 -6.15 -15.81 43.84
C ALA A 33 -7.61 -15.67 44.30
N ALA A 34 -8.57 -15.58 43.38
CA ALA A 34 -9.99 -15.55 43.71
C ALA A 34 -10.45 -16.85 44.38
N ARG A 35 -10.02 -18.01 43.86
CA ARG A 35 -10.29 -19.30 44.52
C ARG A 35 -9.69 -19.40 45.92
N GLU A 36 -8.45 -18.91 46.10
CA GLU A 36 -7.80 -18.86 47.42
C GLU A 36 -8.60 -17.97 48.40
N HIS A 37 -9.12 -16.84 47.92
CA HIS A 37 -9.94 -15.92 48.71
C HIS A 37 -11.29 -16.54 49.15
N ASP A 38 -11.93 -17.33 48.28
CA ASP A 38 -13.21 -18.00 48.61
C ASP A 38 -13.06 -19.12 49.66
N THR A 39 -11.87 -19.73 49.72
CA THR A 39 -11.55 -20.79 50.70
C THR A 39 -10.99 -20.27 52.02
N ALA A 40 -10.66 -18.99 52.12
CA ALA A 40 -10.01 -18.41 53.30
C ALA A 40 -11.03 -18.25 54.46
N LEU A 41 -10.78 -18.94 55.57
CA LEU A 41 -11.62 -18.85 56.78
C LEU A 41 -11.16 -17.71 57.71
N PHE A 42 -9.91 -17.26 57.58
CA PHE A 42 -9.32 -16.22 58.42
C PHE A 42 -9.10 -14.91 57.65
N GLY A 43 -9.30 -13.78 58.33
CA GLY A 43 -9.14 -12.44 57.75
C GLY A 43 -7.73 -12.17 57.21
N LEU A 44 -6.68 -12.66 57.88
CA LEU A 44 -5.29 -12.49 57.45
C LEU A 44 -4.99 -13.21 56.12
N GLU A 45 -5.56 -14.39 55.90
CA GLU A 45 -5.43 -15.12 54.63
C GLU A 45 -6.16 -14.40 53.50
N ARG A 46 -7.33 -13.84 53.82
CA ARG A 46 -8.15 -13.06 52.90
C ARG A 46 -7.45 -11.77 52.45
N GLU A 47 -6.77 -11.08 53.36
CA GLU A 47 -6.02 -9.87 53.06
C GLU A 47 -4.78 -10.16 52.19
N ALA A 48 -4.07 -11.25 52.48
CA ALA A 48 -2.96 -11.72 51.65
C ALA A 48 -3.42 -12.10 50.22
N ALA A 49 -4.56 -12.77 50.08
CA ALA A 49 -5.16 -13.09 48.78
C ALA A 49 -5.61 -11.82 48.02
N THR A 50 -6.20 -10.86 48.73
CA THR A 50 -6.61 -9.56 48.17
C THR A 50 -5.41 -8.77 47.65
N GLY A 51 -4.29 -8.73 48.37
CA GLY A 51 -3.06 -8.07 47.92
C GLY A 51 -2.51 -8.65 46.61
N LYS A 52 -2.57 -9.99 46.44
CA LYS A 52 -2.20 -10.64 45.18
C LYS A 52 -3.14 -10.25 44.04
N ALA A 53 -4.45 -10.24 44.30
CA ALA A 53 -5.47 -9.87 43.30
C ALA A 53 -5.31 -8.41 42.85
N VAL A 54 -5.10 -7.47 43.77
CA VAL A 54 -4.87 -6.05 43.47
C VAL A 54 -3.62 -5.88 42.60
N ARG A 55 -2.53 -6.57 42.92
CA ARG A 55 -1.29 -6.50 42.11
C ARG A 55 -1.50 -7.04 40.69
N ALA A 56 -2.27 -8.12 40.54
CA ALA A 56 -2.63 -8.66 39.24
C ALA A 56 -3.51 -7.66 38.45
N LEU A 57 -4.48 -7.03 39.11
CA LEU A 57 -5.35 -6.02 38.52
C LEU A 57 -4.57 -4.77 38.05
N VAL A 58 -3.65 -4.25 38.87
CA VAL A 58 -2.78 -3.13 38.50
C VAL A 58 -1.92 -3.48 37.28
N SER A 59 -1.40 -4.70 37.23
CA SER A 59 -0.62 -5.18 36.07
C SER A 59 -1.49 -5.28 34.81
N LEU A 60 -2.72 -5.77 34.95
CA LEU A 60 -3.68 -5.87 33.84
C LEU A 60 -4.06 -4.49 33.30
N LEU A 61 -4.32 -3.53 34.19
CA LEU A 61 -4.54 -2.13 33.85
C LEU A 61 -3.35 -1.56 33.08
N LEU A 62 -2.13 -1.74 33.58
CA LEU A 62 -0.91 -1.27 32.92
C LEU A 62 -0.77 -1.83 31.50
N TYR A 63 -0.97 -3.14 31.32
CA TYR A 63 -0.94 -3.75 29.99
C TYR A 63 -2.05 -3.19 29.09
N GLY A 64 -3.24 -2.98 29.64
CA GLY A 64 -4.35 -2.31 28.94
C GLY A 64 -3.96 -0.90 28.45
N THR A 65 -3.32 -0.10 29.30
CA THR A 65 -2.88 1.26 28.92
C THR A 65 -1.82 1.23 27.83
N ILE A 66 -0.87 0.29 27.90
CA ILE A 66 0.14 0.09 26.84
C ILE A 66 -0.55 -0.30 25.53
N GLY A 67 -1.50 -1.24 25.58
CA GLY A 67 -2.25 -1.68 24.40
C GLY A 67 -3.05 -0.55 23.77
N LEU A 68 -3.70 0.29 24.59
CA LEU A 68 -4.39 1.49 24.14
C LEU A 68 -3.43 2.49 23.49
N GLY A 69 -2.22 2.64 24.04
CA GLY A 69 -1.16 3.46 23.45
C GLY A 69 -0.75 2.96 22.06
N VAL A 70 -0.48 1.65 21.92
CA VAL A 70 -0.16 1.03 20.61
C VAL A 70 -1.31 1.23 19.63
N TYR A 71 -2.55 1.00 20.06
CA TYR A 71 -3.75 1.23 19.24
C TYR A 71 -3.82 2.66 18.74
N THR A 72 -3.68 3.63 19.64
CA THR A 72 -3.71 5.06 19.30
C THR A 72 -2.63 5.43 18.29
N VAL A 73 -1.40 4.94 18.49
CA VAL A 73 -0.29 5.18 17.55
C VAL A 73 -0.60 4.59 16.18
N THR A 74 -1.08 3.35 16.12
CA THR A 74 -1.34 2.65 14.85
C THR A 74 -2.53 3.20 14.07
N THR A 75 -3.58 3.64 14.77
CA THR A 75 -4.86 4.02 14.13
C THR A 75 -5.03 5.53 13.95
N ALA A 76 -4.52 6.34 14.88
CA ALA A 76 -4.70 7.79 14.84
C ALA A 76 -3.44 8.52 14.34
N ILE A 77 -2.25 8.04 14.73
CA ILE A 77 -0.99 8.75 14.43
C ILE A 77 -0.39 8.27 13.11
N ALA A 78 -0.13 6.97 12.95
CA ALA A 78 0.59 6.41 11.81
C ALA A 78 0.00 6.80 10.43
N PRO A 79 -1.33 6.80 10.21
CA PRO A 79 -1.90 7.17 8.91
C PRO A 79 -1.67 8.64 8.51
N GLY A 80 -1.42 9.51 9.49
CA GLY A 80 -1.16 10.94 9.26
C GLY A 80 0.30 11.25 8.92
N LEU A 81 1.21 10.28 8.99
CA LEU A 81 2.61 10.48 8.61
C LEU A 81 2.83 10.23 7.12
N PRO A 82 3.67 11.06 6.45
CA PRO A 82 4.09 10.78 5.10
C PRO A 82 4.86 9.45 5.07
N LYS A 83 4.37 8.50 4.28
CA LYS A 83 5.00 7.19 4.12
C LYS A 83 6.34 7.37 3.41
N LEU A 84 7.45 7.24 4.14
CA LEU A 84 8.78 7.20 3.55
C LEU A 84 8.89 5.94 2.68
N GLY A 85 8.70 6.09 1.37
CA GLY A 85 8.85 5.02 0.39
C GLY A 85 7.62 4.69 -0.44
N GLU A 86 6.55 5.50 -0.42
CA GLU A 86 5.60 5.44 -1.52
C GLU A 86 6.33 5.91 -2.78
N PRO A 87 6.55 5.06 -3.80
CA PRO A 87 7.09 5.54 -5.06
C PRO A 87 6.15 6.64 -5.54
N GLY A 88 6.73 7.83 -5.74
CA GLY A 88 6.01 8.98 -6.28
C GLY A 88 5.18 8.54 -7.49
N GLY A 89 4.03 9.18 -7.66
CA GLY A 89 3.03 8.87 -8.68
C GLY A 89 3.59 8.61 -10.08
N PRO A 90 2.75 8.08 -10.99
CA PRO A 90 3.17 7.43 -12.23
C PRO A 90 4.37 8.10 -12.86
N ALA A 91 5.50 7.37 -12.92
CA ALA A 91 6.74 7.86 -13.48
C ALA A 91 6.46 8.48 -14.86
N PRO A 92 6.99 9.69 -15.16
CA PRO A 92 6.81 10.27 -16.48
C PRO A 92 7.31 9.28 -17.53
N PRO A 93 6.58 9.09 -18.65
CA PRO A 93 7.00 8.15 -19.67
C PRO A 93 8.40 8.51 -20.17
N ILE A 94 9.32 7.55 -20.08
CA ILE A 94 10.74 7.68 -20.46
C ILE A 94 10.90 7.97 -21.97
N LEU A 95 9.86 7.71 -22.76
CA LEU A 95 9.84 7.95 -24.20
C LEU A 95 8.92 9.13 -24.51
N GLN A 96 9.50 10.32 -24.60
CA GLN A 96 8.90 11.40 -25.39
C GLN A 96 9.19 11.09 -26.87
N PRO A 97 8.18 10.90 -27.73
CA PRO A 97 8.45 10.77 -29.16
C PRO A 97 9.12 12.06 -29.64
N PRO A 98 10.20 11.99 -30.43
CA PRO A 98 10.83 13.18 -30.98
C PRO A 98 9.81 13.94 -31.83
N PRO A 99 9.85 15.29 -31.84
CA PRO A 99 9.01 16.07 -32.73
C PRO A 99 9.30 15.62 -34.16
N THR A 100 8.31 15.00 -34.80
CA THR A 100 8.40 14.67 -36.22
C THR A 100 8.35 15.98 -36.98
N ALA A 101 9.52 16.50 -37.36
CA ALA A 101 9.57 17.56 -38.35
C ALA A 101 8.97 16.99 -39.64
N ALA A 102 7.88 17.59 -40.12
CA ALA A 102 7.41 17.33 -41.47
C ALA A 102 8.48 17.88 -42.43
N ILE A 103 9.32 17.00 -42.95
CA ILE A 103 10.19 17.35 -44.07
C ILE A 103 9.26 17.39 -45.28
N GLU A 104 9.03 18.59 -45.83
CA GLU A 104 8.38 18.73 -47.13
C GLU A 104 9.23 17.95 -48.14
N THR A 105 8.68 16.84 -48.62
CA THR A 105 9.27 16.12 -49.74
C THR A 105 8.85 16.87 -50.99
N ASP A 106 9.80 17.56 -51.62
CA ASP A 106 9.69 18.02 -52.99
C ASP A 106 9.54 16.78 -53.89
N THR A 107 8.31 16.30 -54.02
CA THR A 107 7.96 15.31 -55.04
C THR A 107 7.92 16.07 -56.36
N PRO A 108 8.83 15.81 -57.32
CA PRO A 108 8.71 16.45 -58.62
C PRO A 108 7.42 15.98 -59.29
N THR A 109 6.50 16.92 -59.50
CA THR A 109 5.30 16.73 -60.31
C THR A 109 5.70 16.22 -61.68
N ALA A 110 5.28 15.00 -62.05
CA ALA A 110 5.54 14.45 -63.37
C ALA A 110 4.91 15.35 -64.46
N PRO A 111 5.60 15.62 -65.58
CA PRO A 111 5.05 16.43 -66.65
C PRO A 111 3.81 15.73 -67.26
N PRO A 112 2.80 16.49 -67.73
CA PRO A 112 1.61 15.91 -68.34
C PRO A 112 1.99 15.11 -69.59
N TYR A 113 1.51 13.88 -69.67
CA TYR A 113 1.72 13.01 -70.84
C TYR A 113 1.03 13.62 -72.07
N THR A 114 1.78 13.79 -73.16
CA THR A 114 1.22 14.19 -74.46
C THR A 114 0.71 12.94 -75.17
N VAL A 115 -0.60 12.87 -75.42
CA VAL A 115 -1.22 11.77 -76.16
C VAL A 115 -0.67 11.77 -77.59
N THR A 116 -0.05 10.66 -78.00
CA THR A 116 0.48 10.49 -79.37
C THR A 116 -0.69 10.33 -80.36
N PRO A 117 -0.77 11.12 -81.44
CA PRO A 117 -1.84 10.97 -82.44
C PRO A 117 -1.75 9.61 -83.17
N PRO A 118 -2.88 9.00 -83.55
CA PRO A 118 -2.88 7.75 -84.30
C PRO A 118 -2.26 7.93 -85.70
N PRO A 119 -1.57 6.91 -86.24
CA PRO A 119 -0.91 7.00 -87.54
C PRO A 119 -1.91 7.20 -88.68
N ALA A 120 -1.58 8.09 -89.62
CA ALA A 120 -2.40 8.38 -90.80
C ALA A 120 -2.47 7.15 -91.74
N ARG A 121 -3.69 6.73 -92.09
CA ARG A 121 -3.94 5.62 -93.02
C ARG A 121 -3.82 6.13 -94.46
N ILE A 122 -2.76 5.73 -95.16
CA ILE A 122 -2.58 6.01 -96.59
C ILE A 122 -3.45 5.03 -97.38
N ILE A 123 -4.42 5.53 -98.15
CA ILE A 123 -5.22 4.73 -99.09
C ILE A 123 -4.57 4.90 -100.47
N THR A 124 -3.92 3.84 -100.96
CA THR A 124 -3.40 3.80 -102.33
C THR A 124 -4.57 3.42 -103.25
N SER A 125 -5.00 4.33 -104.12
CA SER A 125 -5.93 4.00 -105.20
C SER A 125 -5.20 3.22 -106.30
N THR A 126 -5.72 2.07 -106.68
CA THR A 126 -5.21 1.27 -107.80
C THR A 126 -5.49 1.99 -109.13
N PRO A 127 -4.52 2.09 -110.06
CA PRO A 127 -4.74 2.72 -111.37
C PRO A 127 -5.68 1.88 -112.24
N ARG A 128 -6.57 2.55 -113.00
CA ARG A 128 -7.52 1.91 -113.94
C ARG A 128 -6.82 1.63 -115.29
N PRO A 129 -7.06 0.48 -115.95
CA PRO A 129 -6.51 0.15 -117.26
C PRO A 129 -7.09 1.01 -118.39
#